data_AF-A0A3M7P1L8-F1
#
_entry.id   AF-A0A3M7P1L8-F1
#
_cell.length_a   1.000
_cell.length_b   1.000
_cell.length_c   1.000
_cell.angle_alpha   90.00
_cell.angle_beta   90.00
_cell.angle_gamma   90.00
#
_symmetry.space_group_name_H-M   'P 1'
#
loop_
_entity.id
_entity.type
_entity.pdbx_description
1 polymer ?
#
loop_
_entity_poly.entity_id
_entity_poly.type
_entity_poly.pdbx_seq_one_letter_code
_entity_poly.pdbx_strand_id
1 'polypeptide(L)'
;MGAYRSIFETSPEDKKTKLSPNKGDWITGHADLTGLAVVEVQRLWIRFSQLNCDSKGLLSKKQLERGELSRDIFIKNIVANLPKEKDGSLSFLVFLKFMQWVDTASIEQKLKLIFHFLNNGDDITEDVVEKLFRKIYTNSDEKELADLINLFMEQLDPDNTKKINEQNFIKNIFANYDREELNYLLKYDLIPNDILREMNMRPSLPGSQLNMRNTNVSDTKSELSDEILESVARKVIKRDWEELAISLGYTKREIQLYKSKYNDIDFDIILALMIDWRDQNSNLATKNRLRKYLEELRMNDAAVLLR
;
A
#
# COMPACT_ATOMS: atom_id res chain seq x y z
N MET A 1 19.30 12.05 4.40
CA MET A 1 18.52 11.32 5.42
C MET A 1 17.11 11.17 4.86
N GLY A 2 16.60 9.96 4.63
CA GLY A 2 15.38 9.74 3.83
C GLY A 2 14.10 10.29 4.49
N ALA A 3 13.32 11.07 3.75
CA ALA A 3 12.12 11.78 4.20
C ALA A 3 11.02 10.87 4.80
N TYR A 4 11.03 9.57 4.46
CA TYR A 4 10.02 8.60 4.87
C TYR A 4 10.44 7.73 6.06
N ARG A 5 11.64 7.94 6.62
CA ARG A 5 12.18 7.08 7.67
C ARG A 5 11.37 7.13 8.98
N SER A 6 10.72 8.27 9.25
CA SER A 6 9.82 8.49 10.39
C SER A 6 8.46 7.78 10.24
N ILE A 7 8.05 7.45 9.02
CA ILE A 7 6.78 6.74 8.76
C ILE A 7 6.89 5.27 9.17
N PHE A 8 8.10 4.71 9.08
CA PHE A 8 8.35 3.28 9.27
C PHE A 8 9.20 2.98 10.51
N GLU A 9 9.01 3.74 11.60
CA GLU A 9 9.76 3.59 12.85
C GLU A 9 9.90 2.13 13.29
N THR A 10 11.11 1.75 13.70
CA THR A 10 11.41 0.45 14.29
C THR A 10 10.75 0.32 15.66
N SER A 11 10.34 -0.89 16.04
CA SER A 11 9.74 -1.09 17.36
C SER A 11 10.72 -0.76 18.49
N PRO A 12 10.23 -0.25 19.64
CA PRO A 12 11.00 -0.15 20.87
C PRO A 12 11.66 -1.50 21.19
N GLU A 13 12.89 -1.48 21.73
CA GLU A 13 13.66 -2.72 22.00
C GLU A 13 12.87 -3.71 22.86
N ASP A 14 12.01 -3.23 23.75
CA ASP A 14 11.15 -4.04 24.63
C ASP A 14 10.07 -4.84 23.90
N LYS A 15 9.67 -4.44 22.68
CA LYS A 15 8.68 -5.17 21.87
C LYS A 15 9.34 -6.17 20.91
N LYS A 16 10.63 -6.02 20.59
CA LYS A 16 11.34 -6.86 19.60
C LYS A 16 11.38 -8.34 19.98
N THR A 17 11.50 -8.65 21.27
CA THR A 17 11.54 -10.05 21.77
C THR A 17 10.20 -10.77 21.70
N LYS A 18 9.07 -10.05 21.78
CA LYS A 18 7.71 -10.63 21.65
C LYS A 18 7.31 -10.86 20.20
N LEU A 19 7.93 -10.14 19.26
CA LEU A 19 7.62 -10.17 17.83
C LEU A 19 8.51 -11.11 17.02
N SER A 20 9.37 -11.89 17.68
CA SER A 20 10.25 -12.84 17.02
C SER A 20 9.45 -14.05 16.49
N PRO A 21 9.74 -14.54 15.28
CA PRO A 21 9.10 -15.73 14.69
C PRO A 21 9.17 -17.01 15.56
N ASN A 22 10.07 -17.05 16.54
CA ASN A 22 10.23 -18.17 17.47
C ASN A 22 9.25 -18.14 18.67
N LYS A 23 8.36 -17.15 18.75
CA LYS A 23 7.32 -17.06 19.79
C LYS A 23 5.99 -17.57 19.23
N GLY A 24 5.09 -18.12 20.06
CA GLY A 24 3.82 -18.70 19.58
C GLY A 24 2.89 -17.67 18.91
N ASP A 25 2.72 -16.50 19.54
CA ASP A 25 1.71 -15.51 19.13
C ASP A 25 2.27 -14.35 18.31
N TRP A 26 3.45 -14.53 17.71
CA TRP A 26 4.18 -13.47 17.03
C TRP A 26 3.44 -12.88 15.82
N ILE A 27 2.71 -13.72 15.06
CA ILE A 27 1.87 -13.27 13.94
C ILE A 27 0.78 -12.32 14.43
N THR A 28 0.07 -12.69 15.49
CA THR A 28 -0.99 -11.86 16.07
C THR A 28 -0.41 -10.56 16.61
N GLY A 29 0.76 -10.61 17.26
CA GLY A 29 1.47 -9.42 17.71
C GLY A 29 1.85 -8.46 16.58
N HIS A 30 2.25 -8.97 15.40
CA HIS A 30 2.50 -8.13 14.22
C HIS A 30 1.21 -7.58 13.61
N ALA A 31 0.14 -8.39 13.58
CA ALA A 31 -1.18 -7.96 13.12
C ALA A 31 -1.68 -6.78 13.97
N ASP A 32 -1.59 -6.86 15.30
CA ASP A 32 -2.02 -5.78 16.21
C ASP A 32 -1.19 -4.49 16.02
N LEU A 33 0.12 -4.62 15.82
CA LEU A 33 1.01 -3.45 15.68
C LEU A 33 0.93 -2.76 14.34
N THR A 34 0.51 -3.48 13.30
CA THR A 34 0.40 -2.94 11.94
C THR A 34 -1.04 -2.63 11.59
N GLY A 35 -2.03 -3.28 12.21
CA GLY A 35 -3.42 -3.22 11.78
C GLY A 35 -3.71 -4.02 10.51
N LEU A 36 -2.75 -4.86 10.07
CA LEU A 36 -2.96 -5.86 9.04
C LEU A 36 -3.72 -7.07 9.60
N ALA A 37 -4.48 -7.74 8.77
CA ALA A 37 -5.11 -9.00 9.16
C ALA A 37 -4.06 -10.10 9.35
N VAL A 38 -4.34 -11.05 10.23
CA VAL A 38 -3.49 -12.22 10.50
C VAL A 38 -3.07 -12.94 9.21
N VAL A 39 -4.01 -13.09 8.27
CA VAL A 39 -3.77 -13.73 6.96
C VAL A 39 -2.81 -12.95 6.07
N GLU A 40 -2.86 -11.60 6.12
CA GLU A 40 -1.93 -10.73 5.39
C GLU A 40 -0.53 -10.86 5.98
N VAL A 41 -0.41 -10.83 7.31
CA VAL A 41 0.85 -11.00 8.02
C VAL A 41 1.49 -12.36 7.69
N GLN A 42 0.72 -13.44 7.70
CA GLN A 42 1.20 -14.78 7.33
C GLN A 42 1.69 -14.83 5.88
N ARG A 43 0.95 -14.25 4.95
CA ARG A 43 1.34 -14.19 3.53
C ARG A 43 2.62 -13.39 3.33
N LEU A 44 2.70 -12.22 3.95
CA LEU A 44 3.87 -11.34 3.89
C LEU A 44 5.08 -12.02 4.53
N TRP A 45 4.90 -12.83 5.56
CA TRP A 45 5.97 -13.65 6.12
C TRP A 45 6.50 -14.68 5.13
N ILE A 46 5.64 -15.37 4.40
CA ILE A 46 6.07 -16.31 3.34
C ILE A 46 6.91 -15.57 2.29
N ARG A 47 6.51 -14.36 1.89
CA ARG A 47 7.29 -13.55 0.94
C ARG A 47 8.60 -13.04 1.54
N PHE A 48 8.59 -12.61 2.79
CA PHE A 48 9.79 -12.11 3.46
C PHE A 48 10.81 -13.23 3.71
N SER A 49 10.34 -14.44 4.06
CA SER A 49 11.21 -15.61 4.21
C SER A 49 11.82 -16.10 2.90
N GLN A 50 11.15 -15.89 1.76
CA GLN A 50 11.74 -16.12 0.42
C GLN A 50 12.95 -15.21 0.13
N LEU A 51 13.06 -14.08 0.83
CA LEU A 51 14.26 -13.22 0.80
C LEU A 51 15.40 -13.77 1.67
N ASN A 52 15.24 -14.98 2.23
CA ASN A 52 16.16 -15.68 3.11
C ASN A 52 16.42 -14.97 4.45
N CYS A 53 15.39 -14.44 5.12
CA CYS A 53 15.57 -13.87 6.47
C CYS A 53 16.04 -14.92 7.49
N ASP A 54 16.68 -14.46 8.57
CA ASP A 54 17.10 -15.34 9.66
C ASP A 54 15.93 -15.80 10.55
N SER A 55 16.21 -16.67 11.53
CA SER A 55 15.22 -17.17 12.49
C SER A 55 14.68 -16.08 13.43
N LYS A 56 15.23 -14.86 13.41
CA LYS A 56 14.74 -13.71 14.16
C LYS A 56 13.83 -12.82 13.30
N GLY A 57 13.66 -13.13 12.01
CA GLY A 57 12.90 -12.30 11.07
C GLY A 57 13.67 -11.06 10.64
N LEU A 58 14.99 -11.17 10.50
CA LEU A 58 15.87 -10.10 10.03
C LEU A 58 16.52 -10.47 8.70
N LEU A 59 16.58 -9.49 7.79
CA LEU A 59 17.44 -9.52 6.60
C LEU A 59 18.70 -8.73 6.90
N SER A 60 19.82 -9.42 7.06
CA SER A 60 21.13 -8.82 7.26
C SER A 60 21.56 -7.97 6.06
N LYS A 61 22.46 -7.03 6.29
CA LYS A 61 23.07 -6.21 5.24
C LYS A 61 23.61 -7.06 4.07
N LYS A 62 24.27 -8.19 4.38
CA LYS A 62 24.79 -9.13 3.37
C LYS A 62 23.69 -9.74 2.51
N GLN A 63 22.51 -10.01 3.07
CA GLN A 63 21.38 -10.54 2.31
C GLN A 63 20.76 -9.47 1.41
N LEU A 64 20.64 -8.23 1.91
CA LEU A 64 20.15 -7.09 1.13
C LEU A 64 21.08 -6.73 -0.05
N GLU A 65 22.38 -6.99 0.08
CA GLU A 65 23.38 -6.74 -0.95
C GLU A 65 23.55 -7.89 -1.96
N ARG A 66 22.78 -8.98 -1.84
CA ARG A 66 22.91 -10.17 -2.70
C ARG A 66 21.75 -10.32 -3.69
N GLY A 67 22.06 -10.99 -4.80
CA GLY A 67 21.06 -11.48 -5.75
C GLY A 67 20.31 -10.36 -6.47
N GLU A 68 19.01 -10.55 -6.64
CA GLU A 68 18.14 -9.61 -7.37
C GLU A 68 17.94 -8.29 -6.62
N LEU A 69 18.01 -8.31 -5.27
CA LEU A 69 17.82 -7.12 -4.43
C LEU A 69 18.87 -6.04 -4.65
N SER A 70 20.07 -6.42 -5.10
CA SER A 70 21.17 -5.49 -5.37
C SER A 70 21.45 -5.26 -6.85
N ARG A 71 20.98 -6.16 -7.73
CA ARG A 71 21.13 -6.02 -9.19
C ARG A 71 20.16 -5.01 -9.77
N ASP A 72 18.94 -4.98 -9.26
CA ASP A 72 17.93 -4.04 -9.77
C ASP A 72 18.05 -2.68 -9.08
N ILE A 73 18.40 -1.62 -9.82
CA ILE A 73 18.47 -0.24 -9.31
C ILE A 73 17.19 0.24 -8.61
N PHE A 74 16.00 -0.13 -9.10
CA PHE A 74 14.74 0.26 -8.48
C PHE A 74 14.55 -0.47 -7.14
N ILE A 75 14.79 -1.78 -7.11
CA ILE A 75 14.71 -2.56 -5.87
C ILE A 75 15.75 -2.08 -4.86
N LYS A 76 16.98 -1.82 -5.31
CA LYS A 76 18.06 -1.29 -4.48
C LYS A 76 17.69 0.04 -3.85
N ASN A 77 17.11 0.96 -4.63
CA ASN A 77 16.69 2.27 -4.14
C ASN A 77 15.51 2.15 -3.15
N ILE A 78 14.55 1.26 -3.40
CA ILE A 78 13.47 0.94 -2.44
C ILE A 78 14.09 0.47 -1.11
N VAL A 79 14.95 -0.55 -1.18
CA VAL A 79 15.57 -1.17 0.00
C VAL A 79 16.45 -0.17 0.78
N ALA A 80 17.14 0.73 0.08
CA ALA A 80 17.98 1.77 0.70
C ALA A 80 17.16 2.80 1.47
N ASN A 81 15.94 3.08 1.04
CA ASN A 81 15.05 4.06 1.67
C ASN A 81 14.28 3.50 2.88
N LEU A 82 14.22 2.17 3.04
CA LEU A 82 13.62 1.55 4.23
C LEU A 82 14.49 1.74 5.47
N PRO A 83 13.90 2.05 6.65
CA PRO A 83 14.65 2.08 7.90
C PRO A 83 15.36 0.76 8.17
N LYS A 84 16.59 0.88 8.68
CA LYS A 84 17.40 -0.26 9.08
C LYS A 84 17.64 -0.20 10.58
N GLU A 85 17.84 -1.36 11.17
CA GLU A 85 18.35 -1.50 12.53
C GLU A 85 19.78 -0.96 12.64
N LYS A 86 20.29 -0.84 13.87
CA LYS A 86 21.65 -0.30 14.13
C LYS A 86 22.75 -1.08 13.39
N ASP A 87 22.54 -2.37 13.14
CA ASP A 87 23.47 -3.26 12.42
C ASP A 87 23.27 -3.23 10.89
N GLY A 88 22.36 -2.39 10.38
CA GLY A 88 22.04 -2.29 8.96
C GLY A 88 21.06 -3.37 8.47
N SER A 89 20.50 -4.20 9.35
CA SER A 89 19.49 -5.19 8.98
C SER A 89 18.11 -4.56 8.78
N LEU A 90 17.27 -5.22 7.96
CA LEU A 90 15.87 -4.88 7.78
C LEU A 90 15.01 -5.89 8.54
N SER A 91 14.16 -5.41 9.44
CA SER A 91 13.26 -6.28 10.20
C SER A 91 11.94 -6.54 9.49
N PHE A 92 11.33 -7.69 9.78
CA PHE A 92 10.02 -8.05 9.23
C PHE A 92 8.95 -7.01 9.55
N LEU A 93 8.98 -6.38 10.74
CA LEU A 93 8.03 -5.34 11.10
C LEU A 93 8.12 -4.11 10.18
N VAL A 94 9.34 -3.67 9.83
CA VAL A 94 9.53 -2.55 8.91
C VAL A 94 8.99 -2.92 7.53
N PHE A 95 9.23 -4.15 7.08
CA PHE A 95 8.65 -4.67 5.85
C PHE A 95 7.12 -4.64 5.89
N LEU A 96 6.48 -5.15 6.95
CA LEU A 96 5.01 -5.12 7.09
C LEU A 96 4.45 -3.70 7.05
N LYS A 97 5.04 -2.77 7.80
CA LYS A 97 4.61 -1.36 7.80
C LYS A 97 4.73 -0.72 6.42
N PHE A 98 5.81 -1.04 5.70
CA PHE A 98 5.99 -0.58 4.33
C PHE A 98 4.90 -1.13 3.41
N MET A 99 4.65 -2.44 3.46
CA MET A 99 3.64 -3.08 2.61
C MET A 99 2.22 -2.58 2.91
N GLN A 100 1.89 -2.40 4.19
CA GLN A 100 0.64 -1.77 4.61
C GLN A 100 0.51 -0.33 4.07
N TRP A 101 1.59 0.45 4.15
CA TRP A 101 1.58 1.81 3.62
C TRP A 101 1.37 1.81 2.11
N VAL A 102 2.01 0.91 1.36
CA VAL A 102 1.81 0.80 -0.09
C VAL A 102 0.35 0.45 -0.44
N ASP A 103 -0.31 -0.38 0.37
CA ASP A 103 -1.73 -0.73 0.19
C ASP A 103 -2.68 0.44 0.50
N THR A 104 -2.33 1.29 1.47
CA THR A 104 -3.26 2.30 2.01
C THR A 104 -2.92 3.76 1.67
N ALA A 105 -1.73 4.06 1.16
CA ALA A 105 -1.31 5.41 0.83
C ALA A 105 -2.05 5.98 -0.39
N SER A 106 -2.28 7.29 -0.37
CA SER A 106 -2.88 8.00 -1.49
C SER A 106 -1.99 7.99 -2.74
N ILE A 107 -2.58 8.23 -3.91
CA ILE A 107 -1.85 8.33 -5.19
C ILE A 107 -0.71 9.34 -5.07
N GLU A 108 -0.96 10.53 -4.53
CA GLU A 108 0.07 11.57 -4.39
C GLU A 108 1.23 11.10 -3.49
N GLN A 109 0.93 10.45 -2.37
CA GLN A 109 1.96 9.92 -1.46
C GLN A 109 2.81 8.84 -2.15
N LYS A 110 2.18 7.96 -2.93
CA LYS A 110 2.86 6.95 -3.74
C LYS A 110 3.76 7.58 -4.79
N LEU A 111 3.30 8.63 -5.49
CA LEU A 111 4.10 9.35 -6.48
C LEU A 111 5.32 10.04 -5.86
N LYS A 112 5.16 10.68 -4.69
CA LYS A 112 6.30 11.26 -3.95
C LYS A 112 7.34 10.20 -3.58
N LEU A 113 6.88 9.04 -3.13
CA LEU A 113 7.78 7.94 -2.81
C LEU A 113 8.47 7.38 -4.06
N ILE A 114 7.75 7.24 -5.18
CA ILE A 114 8.34 6.84 -6.46
C ILE A 114 9.43 7.83 -6.87
N PHE A 115 9.17 9.13 -6.82
CA PHE A 115 10.17 10.16 -7.08
C PHE A 115 11.43 9.96 -6.22
N HIS A 116 11.24 9.73 -4.91
CA HIS A 116 12.34 9.43 -4.01
C HIS A 116 13.09 8.14 -4.36
N PHE A 117 12.42 7.13 -4.92
CA PHE A 117 13.08 5.91 -5.39
C PHE A 117 13.85 6.10 -6.69
N LEU A 118 13.52 7.09 -7.50
CA LEU A 118 14.25 7.36 -8.74
C LEU A 118 15.62 7.98 -8.46
N ASN A 119 15.71 8.93 -7.51
CA ASN A 119 16.97 9.61 -7.23
C ASN A 119 17.23 9.92 -5.74
N ASN A 120 16.87 9.01 -4.84
CA ASN A 120 17.08 9.17 -3.38
C ASN A 120 16.46 10.44 -2.76
N GLY A 121 15.48 11.04 -3.43
CA GLY A 121 14.82 12.29 -3.01
C GLY A 121 15.47 13.56 -3.53
N ASP A 122 16.60 13.46 -4.23
CA ASP A 122 17.22 14.59 -4.92
C ASP A 122 16.53 14.84 -6.27
N ASP A 123 16.67 16.06 -6.79
CA ASP A 123 16.14 16.41 -8.12
C ASP A 123 16.67 15.45 -9.20
N ILE A 124 15.80 15.03 -10.12
CA ILE A 124 16.17 14.12 -11.19
C ILE A 124 16.85 14.91 -12.30
N THR A 125 18.12 14.60 -12.57
CA THR A 125 18.91 15.19 -13.66
C THR A 125 18.81 14.35 -14.93
N GLU A 126 19.18 14.93 -16.06
CA GLU A 126 19.27 14.24 -17.36
C GLU A 126 20.10 12.93 -17.29
N ASP A 127 21.26 12.93 -16.62
CA ASP A 127 22.09 11.73 -16.41
C ASP A 127 21.35 10.61 -15.64
N VAL A 128 20.45 10.97 -14.72
CA VAL A 128 19.63 9.99 -13.98
C VAL A 128 18.56 9.43 -14.91
N VAL A 129 17.89 10.29 -15.69
CA VAL A 129 16.91 9.86 -16.71
C VAL A 129 17.57 8.92 -17.72
N GLU A 130 18.75 9.25 -18.22
CA GLU A 130 19.50 8.42 -19.15
C GLU A 130 19.77 7.02 -18.56
N LYS A 131 20.27 6.94 -17.33
CA LYS A 131 20.53 5.67 -16.64
C LYS A 131 19.26 4.84 -16.48
N LEU A 132 18.12 5.48 -16.18
CA LEU A 132 16.83 4.81 -16.06
C LEU A 132 16.33 4.31 -17.42
N PHE A 133 16.39 5.16 -18.44
CA PHE A 133 15.87 4.84 -19.77
C PHE A 133 16.68 3.75 -20.46
N ARG A 134 18.02 3.73 -20.32
CA ARG A 134 18.85 2.61 -20.82
C ARG A 134 18.46 1.26 -20.22
N LYS A 135 17.89 1.26 -19.01
CA LYS A 135 17.44 0.04 -18.33
C LYS A 135 16.04 -0.40 -18.77
N ILE A 136 15.17 0.54 -19.11
CA ILE A 136 13.80 0.29 -19.56
C ILE A 136 13.78 -0.05 -21.06
N TYR A 137 14.54 0.69 -21.86
CA TYR A 137 14.61 0.62 -23.31
C TYR A 137 15.92 -0.03 -23.78
N THR A 138 16.11 -1.30 -23.46
CA THR A 138 17.38 -2.02 -23.71
C THR A 138 17.73 -2.19 -25.20
N ASN A 139 16.77 -1.96 -26.10
CA ASN A 139 16.91 -2.20 -27.53
C ASN A 139 16.86 -0.92 -28.38
N SER A 140 16.73 0.25 -27.76
CA SER A 140 16.72 1.53 -28.47
C SER A 140 18.12 1.93 -28.89
N ASP A 141 18.26 2.52 -30.08
CA ASP A 141 19.54 3.10 -30.48
C ASP A 141 19.86 4.39 -29.71
N GLU A 142 21.11 4.84 -29.74
CA GLU A 142 21.54 6.00 -28.95
C GLU A 142 20.82 7.30 -29.33
N LYS A 143 20.38 7.41 -30.59
CA LYS A 143 19.69 8.61 -31.07
C LYS A 143 18.24 8.62 -30.59
N GLU A 144 17.53 7.51 -30.75
CA GLU A 144 16.17 7.34 -30.22
C GLU A 144 16.13 7.57 -28.70
N LEU A 145 17.12 7.03 -27.99
CA LEU A 145 17.23 7.23 -26.55
C LEU A 145 17.45 8.70 -26.19
N ALA A 146 18.34 9.40 -26.89
CA ALA A 146 18.57 10.83 -26.66
C ALA A 146 17.33 11.67 -26.96
N ASP A 147 16.62 11.39 -28.06
CA ASP A 147 15.37 12.06 -28.41
C ASP A 147 14.28 11.84 -27.34
N LEU A 148 14.17 10.62 -26.79
CA LEU A 148 13.26 10.31 -25.69
C LEU A 148 13.61 11.04 -24.39
N ILE A 149 14.90 11.10 -24.04
CA ILE A 149 15.37 11.81 -22.84
C ILE A 149 15.08 13.31 -22.98
N ASN A 150 15.38 13.90 -24.14
CA ASN A 150 15.10 15.32 -24.41
C ASN A 150 13.60 15.61 -24.28
N LEU A 151 12.75 14.80 -24.92
CA LEU A 151 11.29 14.94 -24.82
C LEU A 151 10.81 14.84 -23.37
N PHE A 152 11.34 13.88 -22.61
CA PHE A 152 10.98 13.68 -21.20
C PHE A 152 11.39 14.89 -20.34
N MET A 153 12.62 15.40 -20.52
CA MET A 153 13.11 16.57 -19.80
C MET A 153 12.31 17.83 -20.15
N GLU A 154 12.03 18.08 -21.43
CA GLU A 154 11.22 19.24 -21.87
C GLU A 154 9.81 19.23 -21.27
N GLN A 155 9.20 18.06 -21.10
CA GLN A 155 7.87 17.95 -20.50
C GLN A 155 7.88 18.18 -18.99
N LEU A 156 8.91 17.71 -18.30
CA LEU A 156 8.96 17.66 -16.82
C LEU A 156 9.76 18.79 -16.18
N ASP A 157 10.51 19.56 -16.97
CA ASP A 157 11.27 20.73 -16.56
C ASP A 157 10.87 21.97 -17.39
N PRO A 158 9.65 22.48 -17.20
CA PRO A 158 9.13 23.62 -17.96
C PRO A 158 9.94 24.91 -17.77
N ASP A 159 10.69 24.98 -16.66
CA ASP A 159 11.54 26.13 -16.31
C ASP A 159 12.96 25.98 -16.89
N ASN A 160 13.25 24.89 -17.60
CA ASN A 160 14.55 24.58 -18.22
C ASN A 160 15.73 24.70 -17.24
N THR A 161 15.53 24.21 -16.02
CA THR A 161 16.54 24.17 -14.95
C THR A 161 17.54 23.02 -15.10
N LYS A 162 17.34 22.17 -16.12
CA LYS A 162 17.97 20.86 -16.37
C LYS A 162 17.73 19.84 -15.27
N LYS A 163 16.66 20.03 -14.50
CA LYS A 163 16.34 19.24 -13.31
C LYS A 163 14.83 19.12 -13.13
N ILE A 164 14.39 17.94 -12.73
CA ILE A 164 12.99 17.68 -12.39
C ILE A 164 12.90 17.57 -10.86
N ASN A 165 12.23 18.54 -10.23
CA ASN A 165 11.92 18.49 -8.81
C ASN A 165 10.64 17.66 -8.55
N GLU A 166 10.41 17.30 -7.28
CA GLU A 166 9.27 16.47 -6.87
C GLU A 166 7.92 17.08 -7.29
N GLN A 167 7.76 18.40 -7.16
CA GLN A 167 6.51 19.08 -7.46
C GLN A 167 6.19 19.05 -8.95
N ASN A 168 7.19 19.30 -9.80
CA ASN A 168 7.04 19.24 -11.25
C ASN A 168 6.73 17.82 -11.73
N PHE A 169 7.40 16.82 -11.15
CA PHE A 169 7.12 15.40 -11.43
C PHE A 169 5.67 15.04 -11.14
N ILE A 170 5.18 15.34 -9.94
CA ILE A 170 3.82 14.99 -9.52
C ILE A 170 2.77 15.74 -10.34
N LYS A 171 2.98 17.05 -10.54
CA LYS A 171 2.06 17.89 -11.31
C LYS A 171 1.94 17.40 -12.74
N ASN A 172 3.04 17.03 -13.37
CA ASN A 172 3.04 16.54 -14.75
C ASN A 172 2.33 15.17 -14.85
N ILE A 173 2.54 14.25 -13.90
CA ILE A 173 1.83 12.97 -13.89
C ILE A 173 0.31 13.19 -13.77
N PHE A 174 -0.14 14.05 -12.86
CA PHE A 174 -1.57 14.37 -12.75
C PHE A 174 -2.15 15.12 -13.95
N ALA A 175 -1.31 15.79 -14.76
CA ALA A 175 -1.76 16.47 -15.96
C ALA A 175 -1.92 15.51 -17.16
N ASN A 176 -1.14 14.42 -17.18
CA ASN A 176 -1.08 13.48 -18.31
C ASN A 176 -1.87 12.19 -18.08
N TYR A 177 -2.16 11.83 -16.83
CA TYR A 177 -2.91 10.63 -16.48
C TYR A 177 -4.15 10.99 -15.69
N ASP A 178 -5.29 10.38 -16.03
CA ASP A 178 -6.48 10.53 -15.21
C ASP A 178 -6.34 9.75 -13.89
N ARG A 179 -7.15 10.13 -12.89
CA ARG A 179 -7.07 9.52 -11.57
C ARG A 179 -7.40 8.03 -11.58
N GLU A 180 -8.22 7.53 -12.51
CA GLU A 180 -8.57 6.11 -12.55
C GLU A 180 -7.43 5.27 -13.08
N GLU A 181 -6.78 5.72 -14.14
CA GLU A 181 -5.60 5.09 -14.69
C GLU A 181 -4.47 5.07 -13.64
N LEU A 182 -4.23 6.19 -12.97
CA LEU A 182 -3.27 6.24 -11.86
C LEU A 182 -3.65 5.29 -10.73
N ASN A 183 -4.93 5.22 -10.37
CA ASN A 183 -5.36 4.31 -9.32
C ASN A 183 -5.16 2.85 -9.74
N TYR A 184 -5.46 2.50 -10.99
CA TYR A 184 -5.24 1.18 -11.52
C TYR A 184 -3.74 0.81 -11.55
N LEU A 185 -2.88 1.70 -12.06
CA LEU A 185 -1.43 1.49 -12.15
C LEU A 185 -0.75 1.40 -10.78
N LEU A 186 -1.25 2.15 -9.80
CA LEU A 186 -0.68 2.23 -8.45
C LEU A 186 -1.44 1.38 -7.42
N LYS A 187 -2.46 0.63 -7.85
CA LYS A 187 -3.20 -0.29 -6.99
C LYS A 187 -2.27 -1.41 -6.55
N TYR A 188 -2.25 -1.67 -5.26
CA TYR A 188 -1.50 -2.76 -4.69
C TYR A 188 -2.35 -3.42 -3.61
N ASP A 189 -2.85 -4.62 -3.90
CA ASP A 189 -3.61 -5.42 -2.94
C ASP A 189 -2.67 -6.44 -2.28
N LEU A 190 -2.54 -6.37 -0.95
CA LEU A 190 -1.69 -7.32 -0.19
C LEU A 190 -2.11 -8.78 -0.41
N ILE A 191 -3.42 -8.99 -0.55
CA ILE A 191 -4.02 -10.24 -0.99
C ILE A 191 -4.71 -9.98 -2.33
N PRO A 192 -4.16 -10.45 -3.46
CA PRO A 192 -4.81 -10.41 -4.75
C PRO A 192 -6.20 -11.04 -4.67
N ASN A 193 -7.16 -10.38 -5.31
CA ASN A 193 -8.57 -10.77 -5.32
C ASN A 193 -8.79 -12.21 -5.80
N ASP A 194 -7.92 -12.74 -6.66
CA ASP A 194 -7.99 -14.13 -7.14
C ASP A 194 -7.81 -15.13 -6.01
N ILE A 195 -6.95 -14.82 -5.03
CA ILE A 195 -6.70 -15.68 -3.87
C ILE A 195 -7.83 -15.55 -2.86
N LEU A 196 -8.43 -14.36 -2.70
CA LEU A 196 -9.65 -14.19 -1.90
C LEU A 196 -10.81 -15.02 -2.49
N ARG A 197 -10.96 -14.98 -3.82
CA ARG A 197 -11.95 -15.81 -4.54
C ARG A 197 -11.69 -17.30 -4.37
N GLU A 198 -10.44 -17.75 -4.48
CA GLU A 198 -10.09 -19.16 -4.25
C GLU A 198 -10.31 -19.61 -2.79
N MET A 199 -9.97 -18.77 -1.82
CA MET A 199 -10.20 -19.06 -0.39
C MET A 199 -11.69 -19.17 -0.07
N ASN A 200 -12.53 -18.35 -0.72
CA ASN A 200 -13.98 -18.40 -0.58
C ASN A 200 -14.64 -19.55 -1.37
N MET A 201 -13.93 -20.15 -2.34
CA MET A 201 -14.44 -21.26 -3.17
C MET A 201 -13.94 -22.65 -2.74
N ARG A 202 -13.00 -22.76 -1.78
CA ARG A 202 -12.57 -24.07 -1.27
C ARG A 202 -13.57 -24.61 -0.24
N PRO A 203 -14.26 -25.73 -0.50
CA PRO A 203 -14.99 -26.43 0.55
C PRO A 203 -13.99 -26.90 1.62
N SER A 204 -14.33 -26.67 2.89
CA SER A 204 -13.53 -27.03 4.06
C SER A 204 -12.99 -28.46 3.92
N LEU A 205 -11.67 -28.61 3.67
CA LEU A 205 -11.04 -29.92 3.60
C LEU A 205 -10.99 -30.55 5.00
N PRO A 206 -11.49 -31.79 5.18
CA PRO A 206 -11.38 -32.51 6.44
C PRO A 206 -9.94 -33.04 6.57
N GLY A 207 -9.11 -32.43 7.42
CA GLY A 207 -7.80 -33.02 7.69
C GLY A 207 -6.70 -32.17 8.33
N SER A 208 -6.90 -30.87 8.60
CA SER A 208 -5.91 -30.08 9.35
C SER A 208 -6.53 -29.48 10.60
N GLN A 209 -6.76 -30.35 11.59
CA GLN A 209 -6.90 -29.93 12.98
C GLN A 209 -5.53 -29.54 13.54
N LEU A 210 -5.01 -28.39 13.09
CA LEU A 210 -4.17 -27.60 13.99
C LEU A 210 -5.13 -26.88 14.91
N ASN A 211 -5.19 -27.36 16.14
CA ASN A 211 -5.91 -26.85 17.31
C ASN A 211 -6.16 -25.33 17.27
N MET A 212 -7.24 -24.91 16.61
CA MET A 212 -7.98 -23.72 17.00
C MET A 212 -8.71 -24.10 18.28
N ARG A 213 -8.01 -23.97 19.39
CA ARG A 213 -8.63 -24.04 20.70
C ARG A 213 -9.55 -22.82 20.78
N ASN A 214 -10.84 -23.06 20.54
CA ASN A 214 -11.94 -22.19 20.91
C ASN A 214 -11.79 -21.83 22.40
N THR A 215 -11.08 -20.74 22.67
CA THR A 215 -11.33 -19.97 23.87
C THR A 215 -12.52 -19.10 23.53
N ASN A 216 -13.68 -19.49 24.06
CA ASN A 216 -14.82 -18.62 24.27
C ASN A 216 -14.34 -17.42 25.09
N VAL A 217 -13.82 -16.39 24.41
CA VAL A 217 -13.66 -15.05 24.93
C VAL A 217 -14.69 -14.25 24.17
N SER A 218 -15.75 -13.87 24.89
CA SER A 218 -16.83 -13.04 24.40
C SER A 218 -16.28 -11.78 23.73
N ASP A 219 -16.81 -11.49 22.55
CA ASP A 219 -17.23 -10.15 22.12
C ASP A 219 -16.39 -8.97 22.60
N THR A 220 -15.35 -8.68 21.84
CA THR A 220 -14.97 -7.30 21.47
C THR A 220 -14.27 -7.35 20.11
N LYS A 221 -14.94 -7.94 19.12
CA LYS A 221 -14.47 -7.84 17.74
C LYS A 221 -14.65 -6.42 17.25
N SER A 222 -13.61 -5.86 16.64
CA SER A 222 -13.64 -4.59 15.92
C SER A 222 -14.40 -4.69 14.58
N GLU A 223 -15.61 -5.25 14.59
CA GLU A 223 -16.45 -5.39 13.40
C GLU A 223 -17.09 -4.03 13.05
N LEU A 224 -17.03 -3.67 11.76
CA LEU A 224 -17.77 -2.54 11.19
C LEU A 224 -19.25 -2.90 11.16
N SER A 225 -20.00 -2.46 12.17
CA SER A 225 -21.45 -2.66 12.22
C SER A 225 -22.14 -1.83 11.13
N ASP A 226 -23.30 -2.33 10.67
CA ASP A 226 -24.15 -1.60 9.71
C ASP A 226 -24.50 -0.20 10.24
N GLU A 227 -24.74 -0.06 11.55
CA GLU A 227 -25.04 1.23 12.19
C GLU A 227 -23.89 2.26 12.08
N ILE A 228 -22.64 1.79 12.17
CA ILE A 228 -21.46 2.64 12.01
C ILE A 228 -21.29 3.04 10.54
N LEU A 229 -21.46 2.09 9.62
CA LEU A 229 -21.41 2.37 8.18
C LEU A 229 -22.52 3.32 7.74
N GLU A 230 -23.72 3.17 8.29
CA GLU A 230 -24.85 4.07 8.05
C GLU A 230 -24.54 5.49 8.54
N SER A 231 -23.99 5.60 9.75
CA SER A 231 -23.60 6.89 10.33
C SER A 231 -22.49 7.58 9.51
N VAL A 232 -21.53 6.81 9.00
CA VAL A 232 -20.47 7.31 8.09
C VAL A 232 -21.06 7.71 6.75
N ALA A 233 -21.91 6.90 6.12
CA ALA A 233 -22.56 7.20 4.85
C ALA A 233 -23.39 8.49 4.93
N ARG A 234 -24.11 8.73 6.04
CA ARG A 234 -24.86 9.98 6.28
C ARG A 234 -23.97 11.23 6.35
N LYS A 235 -22.68 11.08 6.69
CA LYS A 235 -21.71 12.18 6.72
C LYS A 235 -21.03 12.37 5.37
N VAL A 236 -20.68 11.27 4.71
CA VAL A 236 -19.99 11.24 3.43
C VAL A 236 -20.86 11.76 2.28
N ILE A 237 -22.19 11.55 2.33
CA ILE A 237 -23.13 12.00 1.30
C ILE A 237 -23.06 13.51 1.00
N LYS A 238 -22.61 14.33 1.96
CA LYS A 238 -22.49 15.79 1.81
C LYS A 238 -21.18 16.21 1.13
N ARG A 239 -20.40 15.26 0.62
CA ARG A 239 -19.05 15.42 0.08
C ARG A 239 -18.88 14.60 -1.21
N ASP A 240 -17.70 14.66 -1.81
CA ASP A 240 -17.33 13.88 -3.00
C ASP A 240 -17.15 12.39 -2.66
N TRP A 241 -18.27 11.69 -2.48
CA TRP A 241 -18.31 10.27 -2.13
C TRP A 241 -17.78 9.35 -3.23
N GLU A 242 -17.77 9.81 -4.48
CA GLU A 242 -17.18 9.09 -5.60
C GLU A 242 -15.67 8.90 -5.42
N GLU A 243 -14.96 9.90 -4.86
CA GLU A 243 -13.54 9.76 -4.54
C GLU A 243 -13.29 8.73 -3.43
N LEU A 244 -14.23 8.62 -2.48
CA LEU A 244 -14.19 7.56 -1.47
C LEU A 244 -14.40 6.20 -2.11
N ALA A 245 -15.40 6.03 -2.98
CA ALA A 245 -15.64 4.78 -3.68
C ALA A 245 -14.42 4.33 -4.51
N ILE A 246 -13.78 5.28 -5.20
CA ILE A 246 -12.53 5.05 -5.94
C ILE A 246 -11.40 4.64 -4.98
N SER A 247 -11.29 5.26 -3.82
CA SER A 247 -10.28 4.92 -2.78
C SER A 247 -10.55 3.57 -2.12
N LEU A 248 -11.81 3.13 -2.06
CA LEU A 248 -12.23 1.80 -1.61
C LEU A 248 -11.98 0.71 -2.68
N GLY A 249 -11.55 1.10 -3.88
CA GLY A 249 -11.13 0.20 -4.95
C GLY A 249 -12.17 -0.03 -6.05
N TYR A 250 -13.28 0.71 -6.04
CA TYR A 250 -14.29 0.67 -7.10
C TYR A 250 -13.90 1.52 -8.31
N THR A 251 -14.25 1.06 -9.50
CA THR A 251 -14.09 1.79 -10.77
C THR A 251 -15.28 2.73 -11.04
N LYS A 252 -15.14 3.79 -11.86
CA LYS A 252 -16.32 4.61 -12.24
C LYS A 252 -17.38 3.80 -12.95
N ARG A 253 -17.00 2.73 -13.67
CA ARG A 253 -17.97 1.82 -14.29
C ARG A 253 -18.85 1.13 -13.26
N GLU A 254 -18.26 0.65 -12.17
CA GLU A 254 -19.00 0.06 -11.05
C GLU A 254 -19.84 1.12 -10.34
N ILE A 255 -19.28 2.31 -10.08
CA ILE A 255 -20.03 3.44 -9.51
C ILE A 255 -21.25 3.78 -10.38
N GLN A 256 -21.10 3.82 -11.70
CA GLN A 256 -22.20 4.09 -12.63
C GLN A 256 -23.25 2.97 -12.63
N LEU A 257 -22.83 1.71 -12.48
CA LEU A 257 -23.74 0.57 -12.29
C LEU A 257 -24.55 0.73 -10.99
N TYR A 258 -23.88 1.11 -9.89
CA TYR A 258 -24.55 1.39 -8.63
C TYR A 258 -25.53 2.58 -8.75
N LYS A 259 -25.15 3.68 -9.40
CA LYS A 259 -26.05 4.81 -9.70
C LYS A 259 -27.30 4.39 -10.46
N SER A 260 -27.12 3.55 -11.49
CA SER A 260 -28.24 3.03 -12.29
C SER A 260 -29.14 2.06 -11.51
N LYS A 261 -28.59 1.37 -10.50
CA LYS A 261 -29.31 0.38 -9.68
C LYS A 261 -30.12 1.02 -8.55
N TYR A 262 -29.63 2.13 -8.00
CA TYR A 262 -30.23 2.82 -6.84
C TYR A 262 -30.86 4.18 -7.20
N ASN A 263 -31.15 4.43 -8.49
CA ASN A 263 -31.83 5.63 -8.98
C ASN A 263 -31.20 6.96 -8.50
N ASP A 264 -29.86 7.03 -8.45
CA ASP A 264 -29.12 8.23 -8.02
C ASP A 264 -29.41 8.70 -6.56
N ILE A 265 -29.92 7.81 -5.71
CA ILE A 265 -30.01 8.09 -4.27
C ILE A 265 -28.61 7.90 -3.67
N ASP A 266 -27.84 8.98 -3.57
CA ASP A 266 -26.45 8.98 -3.10
C ASP A 266 -26.28 8.22 -1.77
N PHE A 267 -27.23 8.35 -0.85
CA PHE A 267 -27.18 7.64 0.44
C PHE A 267 -27.15 6.11 0.28
N ASP A 268 -28.09 5.58 -0.49
CA ASP A 268 -28.28 4.15 -0.69
C ASP A 268 -27.12 3.57 -1.52
N ILE A 269 -26.58 4.36 -2.46
CA ILE A 269 -25.40 4.01 -3.24
C ILE A 269 -24.17 3.90 -2.33
N ILE A 270 -23.90 4.91 -1.50
CA ILE A 270 -22.74 4.94 -0.61
C ILE A 270 -22.84 3.82 0.41
N LEU A 271 -24.01 3.64 1.04
CA LEU A 271 -24.22 2.59 2.02
C LEU A 271 -24.05 1.20 1.39
N ALA A 272 -24.61 0.98 0.20
CA ALA A 272 -24.45 -0.28 -0.53
C ALA A 272 -22.98 -0.53 -0.91
N LEU A 273 -22.24 0.49 -1.35
CA LEU A 273 -20.80 0.38 -1.66
C LEU A 273 -19.97 0.07 -0.41
N MET A 274 -20.29 0.67 0.74
CA MET A 274 -19.54 0.42 1.97
C MET A 274 -19.85 -0.96 2.57
N ILE A 275 -21.10 -1.42 2.46
CA ILE A 275 -21.51 -2.77 2.84
C ILE A 275 -20.86 -3.80 1.90
N ASP A 276 -20.95 -3.59 0.59
CA ASP A 276 -20.32 -4.46 -0.41
C ASP A 276 -18.79 -4.49 -0.23
N TRP A 277 -18.16 -3.35 0.07
CA TRP A 277 -16.75 -3.29 0.41
C TRP A 277 -16.44 -4.11 1.66
N ARG A 278 -17.23 -3.97 2.73
CA ARG A 278 -17.05 -4.78 3.95
C ARG A 278 -17.20 -6.27 3.66
N ASP A 279 -18.23 -6.64 2.92
CA ASP A 279 -18.60 -8.04 2.70
C ASP A 279 -17.59 -8.72 1.77
N GLN A 280 -17.12 -8.04 0.73
CA GLN A 280 -16.03 -8.51 -0.14
C GLN A 280 -14.71 -8.65 0.62
N ASN A 281 -14.47 -7.78 1.61
CA ASN A 281 -13.24 -7.73 2.39
C ASN A 281 -13.43 -8.29 3.80
N SER A 282 -14.39 -9.18 4.06
CA SER A 282 -14.83 -9.70 5.38
C SER A 282 -13.85 -9.61 6.56
N ASN A 283 -12.60 -10.09 6.42
CA ASN A 283 -11.58 -10.06 7.48
C ASN A 283 -10.54 -8.91 7.37
N LEU A 284 -10.55 -8.15 6.28
CA LEU A 284 -9.63 -7.04 5.93
C LEU A 284 -10.29 -5.65 6.03
N ALA A 285 -11.63 -5.57 5.97
CA ALA A 285 -12.40 -4.36 6.18
C ALA A 285 -12.40 -4.00 7.67
N THR A 286 -11.38 -3.25 8.10
CA THR A 286 -11.27 -2.77 9.48
C THR A 286 -11.71 -1.32 9.62
N LYS A 287 -12.22 -0.95 10.81
CA LYS A 287 -12.54 0.45 11.15
C LYS A 287 -11.35 1.39 10.89
N ASN A 288 -10.13 0.93 11.20
CA ASN A 288 -8.91 1.71 11.00
C ASN A 288 -8.61 1.99 9.52
N ARG A 289 -8.87 1.01 8.64
CA ARG A 289 -8.65 1.17 7.19
C ARG A 289 -9.64 2.17 6.60
N LEU A 290 -10.92 2.03 6.93
CA LEU A 290 -11.95 2.99 6.50
C LEU A 290 -11.69 4.40 7.06
N ARG A 291 -11.28 4.50 8.32
CA ARG A 291 -10.91 5.76 8.96
C ARG A 291 -9.78 6.46 8.23
N LYS A 292 -8.73 5.72 7.85
CA LYS A 292 -7.58 6.30 7.14
C LYS A 292 -7.99 6.87 5.78
N TYR A 293 -8.82 6.15 5.00
CA TYR A 293 -9.36 6.69 3.74
C TYR A 293 -10.17 7.97 3.94
N LEU A 294 -10.97 8.05 5.01
CA LEU A 294 -11.75 9.24 5.34
C LEU A 294 -10.86 10.42 5.80
N GLU A 295 -9.83 10.18 6.60
CA GLU A 295 -8.87 11.21 7.03
C GLU A 295 -8.10 11.79 5.82
N GLU A 296 -7.71 10.93 4.87
CA GLU A 296 -7.01 11.33 3.63
C GLU A 296 -7.87 12.21 2.72
N LEU A 297 -9.17 11.90 2.62
CA LEU A 297 -10.14 12.71 1.88
C LEU A 297 -10.63 13.94 2.67
N ARG A 298 -9.99 14.26 3.81
CA ARG A 298 -10.34 15.37 4.71
C ARG A 298 -11.78 15.29 5.25
N MET A 299 -12.37 14.10 5.27
CA MET A 299 -13.68 13.79 5.84
C MET A 299 -13.54 13.46 7.34
N ASN A 300 -12.90 14.38 8.08
CA ASN A 300 -12.53 14.17 9.48
C ASN A 300 -13.75 13.97 10.39
N ASP A 301 -14.90 14.56 10.05
CA ASP A 301 -16.16 14.41 10.76
C ASP A 301 -16.75 13.00 10.63
N ALA A 302 -16.53 12.33 9.50
CA ALA A 302 -16.87 10.92 9.31
C ALA A 302 -15.83 10.00 9.96
N ALA A 303 -14.54 10.35 9.89
CA ALA A 303 -13.45 9.58 10.50
C ALA A 303 -13.54 9.50 12.04
N VAL A 304 -14.05 10.54 12.70
CA VAL A 304 -14.26 10.57 14.16
C VAL A 304 -15.25 9.50 14.64
N LEU A 305 -16.21 9.09 13.79
CA LEU A 305 -17.18 8.04 14.10
C LEU A 305 -16.57 6.63 14.16
N LEU A 306 -15.32 6.49 13.71
CA LEU A 306 -14.57 5.24 13.67
C LEU A 306 -13.46 5.17 14.75
N ARG A 307 -13.58 6.00 15.81
CA ARG A 307 -12.67 6.00 16.97
C ARG A 307 -12.99 4.90 17.98
#